data_AF-A0AA37WCX3-F1
#
_entry.id   AF-A0AA37WCX3-F1
#
_cell.length_a   1.000
_cell.length_b   1.000
_cell.length_c   1.000
_cell.angle_alpha   90.00
_cell.angle_beta   90.00
_cell.angle_gamma   90.00
#
_symmetry.space_group_name_H-M   'P 1'
#
loop_
_entity.id
_entity.type
_entity.pdbx_description
1 polymer ?
#
loop_
_entity_poly.entity_id
_entity_poly.type
_entity_poly.pdbx_seq_one_letter_code
_entity_poly.pdbx_strand_id
1 'polypeptide(L)'
;MEMVYRRIEYWIEGDANAQRRLNNAPWTKDKILKKTIKQILFFGIAVLIANTFLAYIIGVDEVINIIKEPISMHLNGFIAMIVFSFIFYGVFAFLREQVCTTICPYGRLQGVLLDKQSLAVYYDFERGEPRGKMKKKVEPETPALGDCIDCNLCVKVCPTGIDIRNGIQLECVNCTACMDACDEVMEKIERPKGLIRLDSYEGIVNKKHKLINKRSIAYSSVLLILLVLESFLFINRSEVDVLMLRTPGTMYYELEDGTISNLFNYQLTNKTGNVYKIEFVCTNIDDVEFEFAGEHPTTVSNGNSEGAVFIKIPKSKILDRKTNLKISVMVGDREIDQVKTTFLGPIK
;
A
#
# COMPACT_ATOMS: atom_id res chain seq x y z
N MET A 1 -2.69 4.21 -11.47
CA MET A 1 -1.90 5.29 -12.09
C MET A 1 -2.30 5.64 -13.52
N GLU A 2 -3.10 4.80 -14.19
CA GLU A 2 -3.64 5.16 -15.51
C GLU A 2 -4.47 6.44 -15.50
N MET A 3 -5.23 6.68 -14.42
CA MET A 3 -5.98 7.93 -14.20
C MET A 3 -5.11 9.20 -14.16
N VAL A 4 -3.82 9.11 -13.88
CA VAL A 4 -2.90 10.26 -13.85
C VAL A 4 -2.30 10.47 -15.25
N TYR A 5 -1.56 9.48 -15.75
CA TYR A 5 -0.85 9.59 -17.02
C TYR A 5 -1.80 9.74 -18.22
N ARG A 6 -2.92 9.01 -18.25
CA ARG A 6 -3.88 9.09 -19.35
C ARG A 6 -4.65 10.42 -19.35
N ARG A 7 -4.90 10.99 -18.17
CA ARG A 7 -5.54 12.31 -18.06
C ARG A 7 -4.62 13.43 -18.54
N ILE A 8 -3.32 13.31 -18.28
CA ILE A 8 -2.30 14.20 -18.85
C ILE A 8 -2.24 14.03 -20.38
N GLU A 9 -2.32 12.80 -20.89
CA GLU A 9 -2.40 12.54 -22.34
C GLU A 9 -3.64 13.16 -22.98
N TYR A 10 -4.82 12.98 -22.38
CA TYR A 10 -6.05 13.61 -22.87
C TYR A 10 -5.98 15.13 -22.82
N TRP A 11 -5.36 15.70 -21.79
CA TRP A 11 -5.21 17.15 -21.65
C TRP A 11 -4.28 17.77 -22.70
N ILE A 12 -3.19 17.08 -23.07
CA ILE A 12 -2.17 17.61 -24.00
C ILE A 12 -2.46 17.22 -25.45
N GLU A 13 -2.76 15.94 -25.69
CA GLU A 13 -2.87 15.35 -27.02
C GLU A 13 -4.33 15.14 -27.46
N GLY A 14 -5.31 15.23 -26.55
CA GLY A 14 -6.73 15.02 -26.84
C GLY A 14 -7.14 13.54 -26.79
N ASP A 15 -8.33 13.24 -27.31
CA ASP A 15 -8.93 11.91 -27.33
C ASP A 15 -8.08 10.85 -28.07
N ALA A 16 -8.44 9.56 -27.96
CA ALA A 16 -7.68 8.48 -28.58
C ALA A 16 -7.51 8.67 -30.09
N ASN A 17 -8.50 9.26 -30.77
CA ASN A 17 -8.42 9.55 -32.20
C ASN A 17 -7.52 10.77 -32.50
N ALA A 18 -7.56 11.83 -31.69
CA ALA A 18 -6.61 12.94 -31.79
C ALA A 18 -5.16 12.47 -31.57
N GLN A 19 -4.92 11.59 -30.60
CA GLN A 19 -3.60 11.00 -30.35
C GLN A 19 -3.09 10.20 -31.56
N ARG A 20 -3.93 9.30 -32.12
CA ARG A 20 -3.60 8.54 -33.34
C ARG A 20 -3.27 9.46 -34.52
N ARG A 21 -4.08 10.51 -34.73
CA ARG A 21 -3.85 11.52 -35.78
C ARG A 21 -2.53 12.28 -35.55
N LEU A 22 -2.26 12.71 -34.32
CA LEU A 22 -1.04 13.43 -33.96
C LEU A 22 0.21 12.57 -34.13
N ASN A 23 0.13 11.28 -33.81
CA ASN A 23 1.23 10.32 -34.02
C ASN A 23 1.57 10.16 -35.51
N ASN A 24 0.55 10.07 -36.37
CA ASN A 24 0.73 9.91 -37.82
C ASN A 24 1.06 11.21 -38.56
N ALA A 25 0.82 12.37 -37.96
CA ALA A 25 1.13 13.68 -38.55
C ALA A 25 2.66 13.94 -38.65
N PRO A 26 3.12 14.77 -39.61
CA PRO A 26 4.53 15.19 -39.68
C PRO A 26 4.96 15.98 -38.43
N TRP A 27 6.27 16.04 -38.18
CA TRP A 27 6.86 16.76 -37.04
C TRP A 27 6.74 18.29 -37.21
N THR A 28 5.61 18.83 -36.76
CA THR A 28 5.37 20.29 -36.66
C THR A 28 5.82 20.83 -35.30
N LYS A 29 5.99 22.15 -35.19
CA LYS A 29 6.34 22.81 -33.91
C LYS A 29 5.33 22.47 -32.80
N ASP A 30 4.04 22.44 -33.13
CA ASP A 30 2.97 22.08 -32.18
C ASP A 30 3.08 20.62 -31.71
N LYS A 31 3.42 19.70 -32.62
CA LYS A 31 3.64 18.29 -32.26
C LYS A 31 4.84 18.14 -31.34
N ILE A 32 5.95 18.82 -31.63
CA ILE A 32 7.15 18.79 -30.79
C ILE A 32 6.82 19.33 -29.40
N LEU A 33 6.17 20.50 -29.31
CA LEU A 33 5.80 21.10 -28.02
C LEU A 33 4.91 20.16 -27.18
N LYS A 34 3.84 19.62 -27.78
CA LYS A 34 2.94 18.68 -27.10
C LYS A 34 3.66 17.43 -26.62
N LYS A 35 4.48 16.81 -27.46
CA LYS A 35 5.23 15.60 -27.10
C LYS A 35 6.27 15.88 -26.02
N THR A 36 7.00 16.98 -26.11
CA THR A 36 8.02 17.36 -25.12
C THR A 36 7.38 17.66 -23.76
N ILE A 37 6.31 18.47 -23.71
CA ILE A 37 5.60 18.75 -22.46
C ILE A 37 5.10 17.45 -21.82
N LYS A 38 4.53 16.54 -22.62
CA LYS A 38 4.11 15.23 -22.11
C LYS A 38 5.26 14.46 -21.49
N GLN A 39 6.40 14.35 -22.17
CA GLN A 39 7.53 13.57 -21.66
C GLN A 39 8.14 14.19 -20.41
N ILE A 40 8.22 15.52 -20.32
CA ILE A 40 8.68 16.22 -19.11
C ILE A 40 7.77 15.91 -17.92
N LEU A 41 6.45 16.00 -18.10
CA LEU A 41 5.49 15.68 -17.04
C LEU A 41 5.55 14.20 -16.64
N PHE A 42 5.66 13.31 -17.62
CA PHE A 42 5.76 11.87 -17.38
C PHE A 42 7.02 11.51 -16.60
N PHE A 43 8.15 12.11 -16.97
CA PHE A 43 9.41 11.93 -16.29
C PHE A 43 9.37 12.52 -14.88
N GLY A 44 8.85 13.73 -14.69
CA GLY A 44 8.72 14.33 -13.35
C GLY A 44 7.87 13.49 -12.39
N ILE A 45 6.75 12.95 -12.88
CA ILE A 45 5.91 12.04 -12.08
C ILE A 45 6.63 10.71 -11.82
N ALA A 46 7.33 10.16 -12.81
CA ALA A 46 8.09 8.92 -12.64
C ALA A 46 9.21 9.07 -11.60
N VAL A 47 9.93 10.19 -11.61
CA VAL A 47 10.95 10.54 -10.61
C VAL A 47 10.32 10.61 -9.22
N LEU A 48 9.17 11.30 -9.07
CA LEU A 48 8.49 11.42 -7.78
C LEU A 48 8.08 10.04 -7.22
N ILE A 49 7.48 9.19 -8.06
CA ILE A 49 7.05 7.84 -7.65
C ILE A 49 8.26 6.96 -7.32
N ALA A 50 9.29 6.96 -8.17
CA ALA A 50 10.49 6.16 -7.96
C ALA A 50 11.19 6.53 -6.65
N ASN A 51 11.28 7.83 -6.35
CA ASN A 51 11.87 8.31 -5.09
C ASN A 51 11.01 8.04 -3.87
N THR A 52 9.68 8.10 -4.00
CA THR A 52 8.77 7.71 -2.93
C THR A 52 8.91 6.22 -2.62
N PHE A 53 9.04 5.39 -3.66
CA PHE A 53 9.30 3.96 -3.51
C PHE A 53 10.67 3.69 -2.88
N LEU A 54 11.70 4.44 -3.28
CA LEU A 54 13.03 4.34 -2.67
C LEU A 54 13.00 4.73 -1.19
N ALA A 55 12.25 5.78 -0.83
CA ALA A 55 12.08 6.22 0.56
C ALA A 55 11.41 5.16 1.44
N TYR A 56 10.58 4.27 0.87
CA TYR A 56 10.03 3.13 1.59
C TYR A 56 11.10 2.07 1.92
N ILE A 57 12.16 1.97 1.11
CA ILE A 57 13.22 0.97 1.27
C ILE A 57 14.35 1.49 2.17
N ILE A 58 14.86 2.69 1.91
CA ILE A 58 16.04 3.25 2.60
C ILE A 58 15.70 4.32 3.63
N GLY A 59 14.42 4.71 3.74
CA GLY A 59 13.97 5.80 4.62
C GLY A 59 13.90 7.15 3.91
N VAL A 60 13.03 8.02 4.42
CA VAL A 60 12.80 9.36 3.88
C VAL A 60 14.02 10.26 4.07
N ASP A 61 14.63 10.20 5.25
CA ASP A 61 15.79 11.04 5.59
C ASP A 61 16.97 10.72 4.69
N GLU A 62 17.22 9.44 4.41
CA GLU A 62 18.32 9.02 3.54
C GLU A 62 18.10 9.49 2.09
N VAL A 63 16.89 9.38 1.55
CA VAL A 63 16.58 9.91 0.22
C VAL A 63 16.80 11.43 0.17
N ILE A 64 16.42 12.17 1.22
CA ILE A 64 16.64 13.62 1.32
C ILE A 64 18.14 13.93 1.38
N ASN A 65 18.92 13.14 2.13
CA ASN A 65 20.37 13.31 2.23
C ASN A 65 21.04 13.08 0.88
N ILE A 66 20.67 12.03 0.14
CA ILE A 66 21.17 11.75 -1.21
C ILE A 66 20.89 12.92 -2.18
N ILE A 67 19.78 13.66 -2.00
CA ILE A 67 19.43 14.82 -2.84
C ILE A 67 20.22 16.08 -2.44
N LYS A 68 20.47 16.29 -1.14
CA LYS A 68 21.09 17.52 -0.61
C LYS A 68 22.62 17.47 -0.57
N GLU A 69 23.17 16.30 -0.33
CA GLU A 69 24.61 16.11 -0.14
C GLU A 69 25.34 15.94 -1.49
N PRO A 70 26.65 16.23 -1.54
CA PRO A 70 27.43 16.04 -2.76
C PRO A 70 27.41 14.57 -3.21
N ILE A 71 27.22 14.37 -4.52
CA ILE A 71 27.07 13.06 -5.17
C ILE A 71 28.22 12.10 -4.84
N SER A 72 29.42 12.62 -4.52
CA SER A 72 30.58 11.83 -4.14
C SER A 72 30.40 11.02 -2.86
N MET A 73 29.54 11.46 -1.93
CA MET A 73 29.27 10.75 -0.67
C MET A 73 28.18 9.67 -0.82
N HIS A 74 27.33 9.79 -1.85
CA HIS A 74 26.15 8.93 -2.06
C HIS A 74 26.07 8.35 -3.47
N LEU A 75 27.22 7.99 -4.05
CA LEU A 75 27.29 7.60 -5.47
C LEU A 75 26.37 6.41 -5.79
N ASN A 76 26.33 5.39 -4.93
CA ASN A 76 25.49 4.20 -5.11
C ASN A 76 23.99 4.55 -5.01
N GLY A 77 23.61 5.35 -4.00
CA GLY A 77 22.22 5.79 -3.81
C GLY A 77 21.72 6.66 -4.96
N PHE A 78 22.58 7.56 -5.44
CA PHE A 78 22.29 8.42 -6.60
C PHE A 78 22.12 7.63 -7.90
N ILE A 79 23.02 6.66 -8.17
CA ILE A 79 22.90 5.77 -9.33
C ILE A 79 21.59 4.98 -9.26
N ALA A 80 21.28 4.39 -8.10
CA ALA A 80 20.04 3.65 -7.91
C ALA A 80 18.82 4.53 -8.18
N MET A 81 18.77 5.75 -7.61
CA MET A 81 17.69 6.72 -7.82
C MET A 81 17.47 7.05 -9.30
N ILE A 82 18.55 7.30 -10.06
CA ILE A 82 18.47 7.56 -11.49
C ILE A 82 17.94 6.34 -12.24
N VAL A 83 18.55 5.17 -12.02
CA VAL A 83 18.17 3.93 -12.70
C VAL A 83 16.71 3.59 -12.45
N PHE A 84 16.26 3.65 -11.19
CA PHE A 84 14.86 3.43 -10.84
C PHE A 84 13.95 4.45 -11.52
N SER A 85 14.29 5.75 -11.50
CA SER A 85 13.48 6.78 -12.17
C SER A 85 13.33 6.52 -13.67
N PHE A 86 14.39 6.10 -14.35
CA PHE A 86 14.34 5.74 -15.78
C PHE A 86 13.54 4.46 -16.04
N ILE A 87 13.65 3.45 -15.18
CA ILE A 87 12.84 2.22 -15.28
C ILE A 87 11.35 2.57 -15.14
N PHE A 88 10.99 3.31 -14.09
CA PHE A 88 9.61 3.75 -13.86
C PHE A 88 9.08 4.60 -15.02
N TYR A 89 9.90 5.52 -15.54
CA TYR A 89 9.56 6.29 -16.73
C TYR A 89 9.33 5.38 -17.94
N GLY A 90 10.23 4.44 -18.22
CA GLY A 90 10.09 3.50 -19.34
C GLY A 90 8.82 2.66 -19.26
N VAL A 91 8.51 2.16 -18.07
CA VAL A 91 7.28 1.42 -17.77
C VAL A 91 6.04 2.27 -18.07
N PHE A 92 5.94 3.46 -17.51
CA PHE A 92 4.72 4.26 -17.63
C PHE A 92 4.58 4.99 -18.97
N ALA A 93 5.68 5.33 -19.64
CA ALA A 93 5.67 6.03 -20.92
C ALA A 93 5.46 5.08 -22.11
N PHE A 94 5.98 3.86 -22.06
CA PHE A 94 5.99 2.96 -23.23
C PHE A 94 5.36 1.58 -22.98
N LEU A 95 5.59 0.97 -21.83
CA LEU A 95 5.23 -0.45 -21.58
C LEU A 95 4.00 -0.64 -20.69
N ARG A 96 3.22 0.42 -20.43
CA ARG A 96 2.15 0.43 -19.42
C ARG A 96 1.14 -0.72 -19.61
N GLU A 97 0.65 -0.90 -20.83
CA GLU A 97 -0.36 -1.92 -21.15
C GLU A 97 0.19 -3.34 -21.00
N GLN A 98 1.42 -3.58 -21.46
CA GLN A 98 2.09 -4.88 -21.34
C GLN A 98 2.38 -5.23 -19.87
N VAL A 99 2.75 -4.22 -19.09
CA VAL A 99 3.00 -4.41 -17.65
C VAL A 99 1.72 -4.80 -16.93
N CYS A 100 0.60 -4.11 -17.17
CA CYS A 100 -0.65 -4.40 -16.49
C CYS A 100 -1.31 -5.73 -16.91
N THR A 101 -1.17 -6.14 -18.18
CA THR A 101 -1.84 -7.34 -18.73
C THR A 101 -1.00 -8.61 -18.61
N THR A 102 0.32 -8.50 -18.77
CA THR A 102 1.21 -9.66 -18.95
C THR A 102 2.22 -9.81 -17.83
N ILE A 103 2.88 -8.73 -17.41
CA ILE A 103 3.98 -8.79 -16.41
C ILE A 103 3.45 -8.81 -14.98
N CYS A 104 2.42 -8.01 -14.71
CA CYS A 104 1.89 -7.82 -13.37
C CYS A 104 0.98 -9.00 -12.98
N PRO A 105 1.38 -9.85 -12.03
CA PRO A 105 0.53 -10.96 -11.60
C PRO A 105 -0.78 -10.46 -10.96
N TYR A 106 -0.75 -9.26 -10.37
CA TYR A 106 -1.92 -8.66 -9.74
C TYR A 106 -3.05 -8.38 -10.74
N GLY A 107 -2.76 -7.89 -11.94
CA GLY A 107 -3.79 -7.64 -12.97
C GLY A 107 -4.56 -8.90 -13.33
N ARG A 108 -3.86 -10.05 -13.39
CA ARG A 108 -4.48 -11.36 -13.64
C ARG A 108 -5.24 -11.89 -12.42
N LEU A 109 -4.70 -11.68 -11.21
CA LEU A 109 -5.38 -12.07 -9.96
C LEU A 109 -6.67 -11.27 -9.73
N GLN A 110 -6.75 -10.02 -10.18
CA GLN A 110 -7.98 -9.22 -10.08
C GLN A 110 -9.16 -9.88 -10.81
N GLY A 111 -8.93 -10.59 -11.91
CA GLY A 111 -9.98 -11.36 -12.59
C GLY A 111 -10.60 -12.46 -11.72
N VAL A 112 -9.84 -13.03 -10.78
CA VAL A 112 -10.34 -14.07 -9.83
C VAL A 112 -11.21 -13.47 -8.74
N LEU A 113 -11.02 -12.19 -8.42
CA LEU A 113 -11.80 -11.46 -7.43
C LEU A 113 -13.15 -10.98 -7.98
N LEU A 114 -13.33 -10.97 -9.29
CA LEU A 114 -14.60 -10.63 -9.94
C LEU A 114 -15.56 -11.81 -9.90
N ASP A 115 -16.82 -11.53 -9.65
CA ASP A 115 -17.90 -12.49 -9.70
C ASP A 115 -19.09 -11.99 -10.52
N LYS A 116 -20.12 -12.82 -10.67
CA LYS A 116 -21.29 -12.50 -11.49
C LYS A 116 -22.12 -11.33 -10.94
N GLN A 117 -21.86 -10.91 -9.70
CA GLN A 117 -22.53 -9.80 -9.03
C GLN A 117 -21.65 -8.55 -8.97
N SER A 118 -20.41 -8.63 -9.46
CA SER A 118 -19.48 -7.52 -9.50
C SER A 118 -19.92 -6.51 -10.56
N LEU A 119 -19.89 -5.23 -10.19
CA LEU A 119 -20.21 -4.13 -11.09
C LEU A 119 -19.05 -3.89 -12.05
N ALA A 120 -19.33 -3.91 -13.34
CA ALA A 120 -18.40 -3.53 -14.39
C ALA A 120 -19.16 -2.89 -15.55
N VAL A 121 -18.43 -2.38 -16.54
CA VAL A 121 -19.04 -1.97 -17.80
C VAL A 121 -19.42 -3.23 -18.57
N TYR A 122 -20.73 -3.44 -18.80
CA TYR A 122 -21.27 -4.60 -19.50
C TYR A 122 -22.06 -4.21 -20.75
N TYR A 123 -21.96 -5.03 -21.79
CA TYR A 123 -22.88 -5.04 -22.92
C TYR A 123 -24.10 -5.92 -22.59
N ASP A 124 -25.30 -5.39 -22.79
CA ASP A 124 -26.55 -6.12 -22.62
C ASP A 124 -26.79 -7.03 -23.82
N PHE A 125 -26.27 -8.26 -23.72
CA PHE A 125 -26.41 -9.28 -24.76
C PHE A 125 -27.84 -9.85 -24.86
N GLU A 126 -28.66 -9.75 -23.83
CA GLU A 126 -30.07 -10.17 -23.92
C GLU A 126 -30.89 -9.23 -24.81
N ARG A 127 -30.55 -7.93 -24.76
CA ARG A 127 -31.20 -6.89 -25.56
C ARG A 127 -30.55 -6.69 -26.93
N GLY A 128 -29.23 -6.83 -26.98
CA GLY A 128 -28.41 -6.47 -28.14
C GLY A 128 -28.33 -7.54 -29.23
N GLU A 129 -28.51 -8.82 -28.87
CA GLU A 129 -28.36 -9.95 -29.80
C GLU A 129 -29.72 -10.49 -30.27
N PRO A 130 -29.84 -10.99 -31.53
CA PRO A 130 -28.78 -11.08 -32.53
C PRO A 130 -28.46 -9.72 -33.17
N ARG A 131 -27.16 -9.37 -33.21
CA ARG A 131 -26.68 -8.12 -33.81
C ARG A 131 -26.86 -8.12 -35.33
N GLY A 132 -27.14 -6.96 -35.90
CA GLY A 132 -27.17 -6.82 -37.36
C GLY A 132 -27.35 -5.39 -37.83
N LYS A 133 -26.92 -5.14 -39.08
CA LYS A 133 -27.02 -3.82 -39.68
C LYS A 133 -28.49 -3.44 -39.85
N MET A 134 -28.83 -2.21 -39.43
CA MET A 134 -30.16 -1.64 -39.65
C MET A 134 -30.51 -1.63 -41.14
N LYS A 135 -31.55 -2.36 -41.52
CA LYS A 135 -32.15 -2.30 -42.87
C LYS A 135 -33.36 -1.35 -42.84
N LYS A 136 -33.43 -0.41 -43.80
CA LYS A 136 -34.53 0.57 -43.91
C LYS A 136 -35.89 -0.05 -44.31
N LYS A 137 -35.90 -1.28 -44.83
CA LYS A 137 -37.12 -2.05 -45.12
C LYS A 137 -37.02 -3.38 -44.39
N VAL A 138 -37.97 -3.61 -43.48
CA VAL A 138 -38.13 -4.90 -42.80
C VAL A 138 -38.87 -5.81 -43.78
N GLU A 139 -38.16 -6.78 -44.35
CA GLU A 139 -38.78 -7.87 -45.09
C GLU A 139 -39.45 -8.82 -44.06
N PRO A 140 -40.65 -9.37 -44.37
CA PRO A 140 -41.44 -10.13 -43.40
C PRO A 140 -40.77 -11.41 -42.88
N GLU A 141 -39.66 -11.85 -43.48
CA GLU A 141 -38.95 -13.10 -43.12
C GLU A 141 -37.63 -12.88 -42.37
N THR A 142 -37.22 -11.64 -42.06
CA THR A 142 -36.00 -11.42 -41.29
C THR A 142 -36.23 -11.64 -39.79
N PRO A 143 -35.37 -12.43 -39.09
CA PRO A 143 -35.47 -12.60 -37.65
C PRO A 143 -35.38 -11.24 -36.94
N ALA A 144 -36.11 -11.09 -35.83
CA ALA A 144 -36.09 -9.87 -35.03
C ALA A 144 -34.65 -9.59 -34.56
N LEU A 145 -34.03 -8.58 -35.15
CA LEU A 145 -32.69 -8.12 -34.78
C LEU A 145 -32.74 -7.44 -33.41
N GLY A 146 -31.71 -7.68 -32.60
CA GLY A 146 -31.54 -7.00 -31.32
C GLY A 146 -31.23 -5.51 -31.50
N ASP A 147 -30.91 -4.87 -30.38
CA ASP A 147 -30.59 -3.45 -30.30
C ASP A 147 -29.21 -3.07 -30.84
N CYS A 148 -28.29 -4.03 -30.96
CA CYS A 148 -26.96 -3.76 -31.50
C CYS A 148 -26.97 -3.73 -33.03
N ILE A 149 -26.60 -2.57 -33.59
CA ILE A 149 -26.57 -2.35 -35.04
C ILE A 149 -25.22 -2.70 -35.70
N ASP A 150 -24.31 -3.34 -34.95
CA ASP A 150 -22.96 -3.74 -35.40
C ASP A 150 -22.11 -2.60 -36.01
N CYS A 151 -22.14 -1.41 -35.41
CA CYS A 151 -21.42 -0.22 -35.90
C CYS A 151 -19.91 -0.18 -35.53
N ASN A 152 -19.46 -1.05 -34.61
CA ASN A 152 -18.10 -1.11 -34.06
C ASN A 152 -17.59 0.22 -33.43
N LEU A 153 -18.47 1.15 -33.09
CA LEU A 153 -18.08 2.41 -32.44
C LEU A 153 -17.50 2.16 -31.05
N CYS A 154 -18.06 1.22 -30.28
CA CYS A 154 -17.54 0.82 -28.96
C CYS A 154 -16.06 0.39 -29.01
N VAL A 155 -15.64 -0.31 -30.07
CA VAL A 155 -14.25 -0.73 -30.29
C VAL A 155 -13.36 0.46 -30.66
N LYS A 156 -13.85 1.36 -31.51
CA LYS A 156 -13.09 2.51 -32.00
C LYS A 156 -12.77 3.53 -30.91
N VAL A 157 -13.73 3.75 -30.00
CA VAL A 157 -13.55 4.66 -28.86
C VAL A 157 -12.80 4.03 -27.69
N CYS A 158 -12.72 2.70 -27.66
CA CYS A 158 -12.03 2.00 -26.60
C CYS A 158 -10.53 2.32 -26.65
N PRO A 159 -9.94 2.81 -25.55
CA PRO A 159 -8.53 3.15 -25.53
C PRO A 159 -7.61 1.93 -25.62
N THR A 160 -8.07 0.75 -25.19
CA THR A 160 -7.36 -0.54 -25.29
C THR A 160 -7.80 -1.36 -26.50
N GLY A 161 -8.74 -0.85 -27.31
CA GLY A 161 -9.18 -1.49 -28.55
C GLY A 161 -9.97 -2.79 -28.36
N ILE A 162 -10.48 -3.05 -27.16
CA ILE A 162 -11.30 -4.23 -26.88
C ILE A 162 -12.71 -4.11 -27.47
N ASP A 163 -13.32 -5.27 -27.75
CA ASP A 163 -14.72 -5.38 -28.11
C ASP A 163 -15.55 -5.86 -26.93
N ILE A 164 -16.15 -4.90 -26.22
CA ILE A 164 -16.97 -5.10 -25.02
C ILE A 164 -18.16 -6.05 -25.23
N ARG A 165 -18.54 -6.33 -26.49
CA ARG A 165 -19.59 -7.31 -26.81
C ARG A 165 -19.14 -8.75 -26.55
N ASN A 166 -17.84 -9.01 -26.50
CA ASN A 166 -17.26 -10.31 -26.15
C ASN A 166 -17.21 -10.55 -24.62
N GLY A 167 -17.75 -9.62 -23.82
CA GLY A 167 -17.78 -9.70 -22.36
C GLY A 167 -16.65 -8.92 -21.70
N ILE A 168 -16.43 -9.20 -20.41
CA ILE A 168 -15.34 -8.56 -19.65
C ILE A 168 -14.01 -9.15 -20.10
N GLN A 169 -13.08 -8.25 -20.41
CA GLN A 169 -11.72 -8.57 -20.82
C GLN A 169 -10.74 -7.89 -19.86
N LEU A 170 -9.55 -8.49 -19.66
CA LEU A 170 -8.57 -8.00 -18.67
C LEU A 170 -8.00 -6.63 -19.03
N GLU A 171 -8.02 -6.28 -20.31
CA GLU A 171 -7.57 -5.02 -20.86
C GLU A 171 -8.62 -3.90 -20.67
N CYS A 172 -9.81 -4.21 -20.16
CA CYS A 172 -10.83 -3.20 -19.88
C CYS A 172 -10.43 -2.34 -18.67
N VAL A 173 -10.36 -1.02 -18.87
CA VAL A 173 -10.01 -0.05 -17.82
C VAL A 173 -11.23 0.66 -17.21
N ASN A 174 -12.44 0.18 -17.50
CA ASN A 174 -13.71 0.73 -17.01
C ASN A 174 -13.88 2.26 -17.20
N CYS A 175 -13.37 2.81 -18.30
CA CYS A 175 -13.41 4.25 -18.60
C CYS A 175 -14.75 4.77 -19.15
N THR A 176 -15.75 3.89 -19.31
CA THR A 176 -17.11 4.19 -19.81
C THR A 176 -17.25 4.84 -21.19
N ALA A 177 -16.16 5.11 -21.92
CA ALA A 177 -16.21 5.73 -23.25
C ALA A 177 -17.06 4.96 -24.28
N CYS A 178 -17.10 3.62 -24.17
CA CYS A 178 -17.96 2.79 -25.01
C CYS A 178 -19.45 2.93 -24.69
N MET A 179 -19.82 3.27 -23.46
CA MET A 179 -21.21 3.53 -23.05
C MET A 179 -21.71 4.81 -23.73
N ASP A 180 -20.96 5.90 -23.59
CA ASP A 180 -21.32 7.21 -24.15
C ASP A 180 -21.48 7.14 -25.67
N ALA A 181 -20.50 6.53 -26.36
CA ALA A 181 -20.55 6.35 -27.80
C ALA A 181 -21.70 5.45 -28.27
N CYS A 182 -22.11 4.48 -27.47
CA CYS A 182 -23.24 3.63 -27.78
C CYS A 182 -24.56 4.36 -27.57
N ASP A 183 -24.70 5.11 -26.49
CA ASP A 183 -25.91 5.88 -26.20
C ASP A 183 -26.18 6.95 -27.26
N GLU A 184 -25.15 7.63 -27.78
CA GLU A 184 -25.28 8.55 -28.91
C GLU A 184 -25.83 7.86 -30.18
N VAL A 185 -25.48 6.58 -30.39
CA VAL A 185 -26.03 5.80 -31.50
C VAL A 185 -27.48 5.44 -31.22
N MET A 186 -27.80 4.99 -30.00
CA MET A 186 -29.16 4.60 -29.62
C MET A 186 -30.14 5.77 -29.74
N GLU A 187 -29.73 6.98 -29.34
CA GLU A 187 -30.52 8.19 -29.54
C GLU A 187 -30.80 8.47 -31.03
N LYS A 188 -29.79 8.36 -31.90
CA LYS A 188 -29.93 8.63 -33.34
C LYS A 188 -30.83 7.63 -34.05
N ILE A 189 -30.95 6.41 -33.54
CA ILE A 189 -31.83 5.37 -34.09
C ILE A 189 -33.15 5.25 -33.31
N GLU A 190 -33.41 6.18 -32.38
CA GLU A 190 -34.62 6.25 -31.56
C GLU A 190 -34.88 4.96 -30.74
N ARG A 191 -33.82 4.33 -30.24
CA ARG A 191 -33.90 3.18 -29.32
C ARG A 191 -33.52 3.57 -27.89
N PRO A 192 -33.96 2.81 -26.87
CA PRO A 192 -33.60 3.09 -25.48
C PRO A 192 -32.08 3.13 -25.27
N LYS A 193 -31.61 3.99 -24.36
CA LYS A 193 -30.19 4.03 -23.96
C LYS A 193 -29.78 2.81 -23.12
N GLY A 194 -28.50 2.71 -22.79
CA GLY A 194 -27.97 1.73 -21.84
C GLY A 194 -27.82 0.33 -22.42
N LEU A 195 -27.56 0.22 -23.73
CA LEU A 195 -27.16 -1.06 -24.35
C LEU A 195 -25.80 -1.52 -23.83
N ILE A 196 -24.91 -0.56 -23.54
CA ILE A 196 -23.72 -0.77 -22.71
C ILE A 196 -23.93 0.07 -21.45
N ARG A 197 -23.82 -0.54 -20.27
CA ARG A 197 -24.08 0.14 -18.98
C ARG A 197 -23.21 -0.43 -17.87
N LEU A 198 -23.08 0.32 -16.78
CA LEU A 198 -22.52 -0.19 -15.53
C LEU A 198 -23.54 -1.12 -14.87
N ASP A 199 -23.23 -2.40 -14.84
CA ASP A 199 -24.11 -3.42 -14.28
C ASP A 199 -23.30 -4.64 -13.82
N SER A 200 -23.97 -5.67 -13.34
CA SER A 200 -23.37 -6.99 -13.11
C SER A 200 -23.91 -8.01 -14.10
N TYR A 201 -23.22 -9.14 -14.27
CA TYR A 201 -23.72 -10.22 -15.12
C TYR A 201 -25.12 -10.71 -14.68
N GLU A 202 -25.36 -10.83 -13.38
CA GLU A 202 -26.70 -11.14 -12.86
C GLU A 202 -27.71 -10.02 -13.07
N GLY A 203 -27.26 -8.76 -13.09
CA GLY A 203 -28.09 -7.60 -13.42
C GLY A 203 -28.58 -7.64 -14.87
N ILE A 204 -27.71 -8.04 -15.81
CA ILE A 204 -28.09 -8.23 -17.22
C ILE A 204 -29.10 -9.38 -17.37
N VAL A 205 -28.74 -10.58 -16.88
CA VAL A 205 -29.55 -11.80 -17.10
C VAL A 205 -30.84 -11.84 -16.29
N ASN A 206 -30.76 -11.51 -15.00
CA ASN A 206 -31.90 -11.66 -14.08
C ASN A 206 -32.63 -10.35 -13.79
N LYS A 207 -32.17 -9.21 -14.34
CA LYS A 207 -32.71 -7.86 -14.07
C LYS A 207 -32.77 -7.53 -12.57
N LYS A 208 -31.82 -8.09 -11.79
CA LYS A 208 -31.70 -7.93 -10.34
C LYS A 208 -30.45 -7.12 -10.02
N HIS A 209 -30.62 -5.84 -9.76
CA HIS A 209 -29.52 -4.96 -9.34
C HIS A 209 -29.42 -4.98 -7.80
N LYS A 210 -28.52 -5.80 -7.26
CA LYS A 210 -28.19 -5.80 -5.82
C LYS A 210 -26.74 -5.40 -5.61
N LEU A 211 -26.55 -4.18 -5.10
CA LEU A 211 -25.23 -3.64 -4.75
C LEU A 211 -24.63 -4.37 -3.54
N ILE A 212 -25.48 -4.78 -2.59
CA ILE A 212 -25.08 -5.49 -1.38
C ILE A 212 -25.36 -6.98 -1.57
N ASN A 213 -24.30 -7.77 -1.70
CA ASN A 213 -24.36 -9.22 -1.79
C ASN A 213 -23.69 -9.90 -0.57
N LYS A 214 -23.88 -11.22 -0.41
CA LYS A 214 -23.34 -11.97 0.73
C LYS A 214 -21.82 -11.86 0.84
N ARG A 215 -21.10 -11.82 -0.30
CA ARG A 215 -19.63 -11.70 -0.34
C ARG A 215 -19.15 -10.32 0.10
N SER A 216 -19.81 -9.26 -0.35
CA SER A 216 -19.53 -7.88 0.06
C SER A 216 -19.70 -7.71 1.56
N ILE A 217 -20.79 -8.24 2.14
CA ILE A 217 -21.00 -8.25 3.60
C ILE A 217 -19.88 -9.03 4.30
N ALA A 218 -19.52 -10.22 3.79
CA ALA A 218 -18.45 -11.02 4.37
C ALA A 218 -17.10 -10.28 4.36
N TYR A 219 -16.69 -9.74 3.22
CA TYR A 219 -15.43 -8.97 3.11
C TYR A 219 -15.44 -7.69 3.94
N SER A 220 -16.54 -6.94 3.94
CA SER A 220 -16.68 -5.75 4.79
C SER A 220 -16.64 -6.09 6.28
N SER A 221 -17.21 -7.23 6.69
CA SER A 221 -17.17 -7.66 8.09
C SER A 221 -15.76 -8.05 8.54
N VAL A 222 -15.02 -8.80 7.71
CA VAL A 222 -13.61 -9.16 7.98
C VAL A 222 -12.73 -7.92 8.02
N LEU A 223 -12.89 -7.00 7.05
CA LEU A 223 -12.16 -5.73 7.04
C LEU A 223 -12.43 -4.91 8.31
N LEU A 224 -13.69 -4.83 8.74
CA LEU A 224 -14.04 -4.13 9.98
C LEU A 224 -13.37 -4.76 11.21
N ILE A 225 -13.37 -6.08 11.31
CA ILE A 225 -12.70 -6.80 12.40
C ILE A 225 -11.20 -6.49 12.41
N LEU A 226 -10.56 -6.56 11.24
CA LEU A 226 -9.13 -6.26 11.12
C LEU A 226 -8.82 -4.81 11.49
N LEU A 227 -9.62 -3.84 11.04
CA LEU A 227 -9.45 -2.43 11.39
C LEU A 227 -9.63 -2.17 12.88
N VAL A 228 -10.61 -2.82 13.52
CA VAL A 228 -10.83 -2.72 14.97
C VAL A 228 -9.66 -3.33 15.73
N LEU A 229 -9.21 -4.52 15.33
CA LEU A 229 -8.07 -5.19 15.95
C LEU A 229 -6.78 -4.36 15.80
N GLU A 230 -6.50 -3.86 14.60
CA GLU A 230 -5.35 -3.01 14.31
C GLU A 230 -5.40 -1.71 15.12
N SER A 231 -6.55 -1.03 15.16
CA SER A 231 -6.74 0.18 15.97
C SER A 231 -6.51 -0.10 17.45
N PHE A 232 -7.02 -1.22 17.95
CA PHE A 232 -6.81 -1.65 19.33
C PHE A 232 -5.33 -1.92 19.63
N LEU A 233 -4.60 -2.57 18.73
CA LEU A 233 -3.16 -2.82 18.87
C LEU A 233 -2.34 -1.52 18.83
N PHE A 234 -2.71 -0.56 17.97
CA PHE A 234 -2.02 0.74 17.90
C PHE A 234 -2.23 1.59 19.15
N ILE A 235 -3.44 1.62 19.71
CA ILE A 235 -3.74 2.39 20.93
C ILE A 235 -3.01 1.81 22.14
N ASN A 236 -2.90 0.48 22.23
CA ASN A 236 -2.22 -0.20 23.34
C ASN A 236 -0.72 -0.42 23.10
N ARG A 237 -0.15 0.14 22.03
CA ARG A 237 1.28 0.05 21.74
C ARG A 237 2.06 0.94 22.71
N SER A 238 2.96 0.34 23.48
CA SER A 238 3.97 1.04 24.29
C SER A 238 4.86 1.95 23.43
N GLU A 239 5.22 3.12 23.99
CA GLU A 239 6.11 4.09 23.35
C GLU A 239 7.56 3.59 23.32
N VAL A 240 8.00 2.91 24.38
CA VAL A 240 9.32 2.31 24.53
C VAL A 240 9.15 0.88 25.02
N ASP A 241 9.76 -0.08 24.33
CA ASP A 241 9.86 -1.46 24.83
C ASP A 241 11.20 -1.63 25.55
N VAL A 242 11.17 -2.31 26.70
CA VAL A 242 12.39 -2.66 27.42
C VAL A 242 12.53 -4.17 27.52
N LEU A 243 13.65 -4.66 26.99
CA LEU A 243 14.06 -6.04 27.18
C LEU A 243 15.21 -6.07 28.18
N MET A 244 15.00 -6.65 29.36
CA MET A 244 16.04 -6.82 30.37
C MET A 244 16.34 -8.30 30.59
N LEU A 245 17.54 -8.72 30.21
CA LEU A 245 18.00 -10.10 30.27
C LEU A 245 19.23 -10.24 31.14
N ARG A 246 19.30 -11.30 31.93
CA ARG A 246 20.49 -11.60 32.73
C ARG A 246 21.65 -11.93 31.81
N THR A 247 22.84 -11.41 32.11
CA THR A 247 24.00 -11.62 31.26
C THR A 247 24.43 -13.09 31.29
N PRO A 248 24.49 -13.78 30.13
CA PRO A 248 24.84 -15.20 30.08
C PRO A 248 26.20 -15.48 30.74
N GLY A 249 26.32 -16.59 31.45
CA GLY A 249 27.58 -17.02 32.08
C GLY A 249 27.94 -16.30 33.40
N THR A 250 27.17 -15.28 33.81
CA THR A 250 27.38 -14.63 35.11
C THR A 250 26.63 -15.34 36.23
N MET A 251 27.21 -15.32 37.43
CA MET A 251 26.54 -15.72 38.67
C MET A 251 26.28 -14.45 39.51
N TYR A 252 25.74 -14.62 40.70
CA TYR A 252 25.62 -13.51 41.64
C TYR A 252 26.98 -13.23 42.31
N TYR A 253 27.22 -11.96 42.64
CA TYR A 253 28.37 -11.51 43.41
C TYR A 253 27.90 -11.05 44.79
N GLU A 254 28.59 -11.43 45.86
CA GLU A 254 28.33 -10.92 47.21
C GLU A 254 29.34 -9.78 47.48
N LEU A 255 28.84 -8.60 47.78
CA LEU A 255 29.65 -7.42 48.11
C LEU A 255 29.99 -7.38 49.61
N GLU A 256 31.00 -6.58 49.96
CA GLU A 256 31.48 -6.43 51.34
C GLU A 256 30.41 -5.87 52.30
N ASP A 257 29.42 -5.14 51.76
CA ASP A 257 28.28 -4.58 52.47
C ASP A 257 27.13 -5.59 52.72
N GLY A 258 27.29 -6.84 52.28
CA GLY A 258 26.27 -7.89 52.41
C GLY A 258 25.13 -7.79 51.38
N THR A 259 25.27 -6.96 50.35
CA THR A 259 24.38 -6.93 49.19
C THR A 259 24.80 -7.98 48.16
N ILE A 260 23.83 -8.49 47.41
CA ILE A 260 24.05 -9.42 46.31
C ILE A 260 23.79 -8.66 45.01
N SER A 261 24.72 -8.79 44.06
CA SER A 261 24.67 -8.14 42.76
C SER A 261 24.54 -9.16 41.63
N ASN A 262 23.65 -8.89 40.67
CA ASN A 262 23.56 -9.63 39.41
C ASN A 262 23.71 -8.64 38.24
N LEU A 263 24.39 -9.07 37.18
CA LEU A 263 24.54 -8.30 35.95
C LEU A 263 23.42 -8.63 34.96
N PHE A 264 22.77 -7.58 34.46
CA PHE A 264 21.75 -7.64 33.42
C PHE A 264 22.15 -6.76 32.25
N ASN A 265 21.86 -7.22 31.04
CA ASN A 265 21.86 -6.40 29.84
C ASN A 265 20.43 -5.92 29.59
N TYR A 266 20.28 -4.65 29.26
CA TYR A 266 19.01 -4.09 28.83
C TYR A 266 19.11 -3.58 27.39
N GLN A 267 18.03 -3.71 26.66
CA GLN A 267 17.83 -3.14 25.34
C GLN A 267 16.54 -2.31 25.36
N LEU A 268 16.67 -1.04 25.04
CA LEU A 268 15.57 -0.09 24.91
C LEU A 268 15.26 0.06 23.43
N THR A 269 14.02 -0.23 23.03
CA THR A 269 13.55 0.00 21.67
C THR A 269 12.54 1.15 21.69
N ASN A 270 12.98 2.31 21.21
CA ASN A 270 12.13 3.50 21.15
C ASN A 270 11.41 3.56 19.81
N LYS A 271 10.08 3.55 19.90
CA LYS A 271 9.18 3.56 18.75
C LYS A 271 8.70 4.97 18.40
N THR A 272 9.27 6.00 19.04
CA THR A 272 8.91 7.41 18.89
C THR A 272 10.09 8.24 18.41
N GLY A 273 9.79 9.45 17.93
CA GLY A 273 10.81 10.44 17.54
C GLY A 273 11.47 11.16 18.72
N ASN A 274 10.90 11.07 19.92
CA ASN A 274 11.38 11.78 21.12
C ASN A 274 12.46 10.96 21.83
N VAL A 275 13.40 11.65 22.48
CA VAL A 275 14.40 11.02 23.32
C VAL A 275 13.93 11.05 24.77
N TYR A 276 13.83 9.88 25.39
CA TYR A 276 13.45 9.70 26.78
C TYR A 276 14.66 9.26 27.62
N LYS A 277 14.75 9.83 28.83
CA LYS A 277 15.61 9.32 29.90
C LYS A 277 14.80 8.33 30.72
N ILE A 278 15.33 7.13 30.88
CA ILE A 278 14.64 6.01 31.50
C ILE A 278 15.14 5.86 32.93
N GLU A 279 14.22 5.59 33.85
CA GLU A 279 14.54 5.19 35.22
C GLU A 279 13.94 3.81 35.49
N PHE A 280 14.71 2.93 36.12
CA PHE A 280 14.25 1.60 36.51
C PHE A 280 13.90 1.62 38.00
N VAL A 281 12.68 1.19 38.33
CA VAL A 281 12.21 1.10 39.71
C VAL A 281 11.68 -0.30 39.96
N CYS A 282 12.18 -0.97 41.00
CA CYS A 282 11.63 -2.25 41.42
C CYS A 282 10.34 -2.02 42.22
N THR A 283 9.24 -2.66 41.83
CA THR A 283 7.94 -2.46 42.48
C THR A 283 7.59 -3.51 43.53
N ASN A 284 8.30 -4.63 43.56
CA ASN A 284 7.95 -5.77 44.41
C ASN A 284 8.95 -6.07 45.54
N ILE A 285 10.11 -5.41 45.55
CA ILE A 285 11.13 -5.54 46.59
C ILE A 285 11.66 -4.15 46.89
N ASP A 286 11.66 -3.77 48.17
CA ASP A 286 12.25 -2.52 48.65
C ASP A 286 13.77 -2.61 48.72
N ASP A 287 14.44 -1.45 48.72
CA ASP A 287 15.90 -1.32 48.84
C ASP A 287 16.67 -2.01 47.69
N VAL A 288 16.14 -1.94 46.47
CA VAL A 288 16.83 -2.39 45.25
C VAL A 288 17.58 -1.23 44.63
N GLU A 289 18.90 -1.37 44.50
CA GLU A 289 19.74 -0.38 43.85
C GLU A 289 20.12 -0.81 42.42
N PHE A 290 20.07 0.14 41.49
CA PHE A 290 20.46 -0.05 40.10
C PHE A 290 21.75 0.74 39.83
N GLU A 291 22.85 0.03 39.57
CA GLU A 291 24.13 0.63 39.21
C GLU A 291 24.39 0.40 37.72
N PHE A 292 24.42 1.48 36.94
CA PHE A 292 24.58 1.41 35.48
C PHE A 292 26.06 1.31 35.09
N ALA A 293 26.36 0.43 34.14
CA ALA A 293 27.69 0.36 33.52
C ALA A 293 27.80 1.46 32.45
N GLY A 294 28.16 2.67 32.86
CA GLY A 294 28.33 3.84 31.99
C GLY A 294 27.33 4.95 32.29
N GLU A 295 26.80 5.58 31.24
CA GLU A 295 25.80 6.64 31.36
C GLU A 295 24.40 6.09 31.68
N HIS A 296 23.54 6.96 32.21
CA HIS A 296 22.14 6.60 32.49
C HIS A 296 21.39 6.19 31.21
N PRO A 297 20.49 5.19 31.31
CA PRO A 297 19.77 4.65 30.16
C PRO A 297 18.95 5.75 29.47
N THR A 298 19.35 6.06 28.24
CA THR A 298 18.69 7.04 27.39
C THR A 298 18.33 6.37 26.07
N THR A 299 17.13 6.62 25.57
CA THR A 299 16.68 6.07 24.28
C THR A 299 17.27 6.85 23.11
N VAL A 300 17.49 6.19 21.97
CA VAL A 300 17.75 6.87 20.68
C VAL A 300 16.42 7.07 19.94
N SER A 301 16.27 8.15 19.18
CA SER A 301 15.07 8.41 18.36
C SER A 301 14.89 7.29 17.31
N ASN A 302 13.68 6.71 17.23
CA ASN A 302 13.33 5.63 16.29
C ASN A 302 14.38 4.49 16.23
N GLY A 303 14.99 4.16 17.37
CA GLY A 303 16.15 3.28 17.40
C GLY A 303 16.24 2.43 18.66
N ASN A 304 17.32 1.64 18.70
CA ASN A 304 17.66 0.81 19.84
C ASN A 304 18.84 1.40 20.59
N SER A 305 18.78 1.40 21.91
CA SER A 305 19.95 1.59 22.77
C SER A 305 20.14 0.40 23.70
N GLU A 306 21.39 0.07 23.95
CA GLU A 306 21.78 -1.09 24.74
C GLU A 306 22.69 -0.64 25.87
N GLY A 307 22.63 -1.35 26.99
CA GLY A 307 23.52 -1.12 28.12
C GLY A 307 23.49 -2.29 29.11
N ALA A 308 24.27 -2.15 30.17
CA ALA A 308 24.30 -3.11 31.25
C ALA A 308 24.03 -2.42 32.60
N VAL A 309 23.37 -3.15 33.49
CA VAL A 309 23.01 -2.68 34.82
C VAL A 309 23.27 -3.79 35.84
N PHE A 310 23.91 -3.42 36.93
CA PHE A 310 24.02 -4.24 38.12
C PHE A 310 22.82 -3.96 39.02
N ILE A 311 22.05 -4.99 39.31
CA ILE A 311 20.96 -4.91 40.28
C ILE A 311 21.51 -5.41 41.60
N LYS A 312 21.47 -4.58 42.64
CA LYS A 312 21.92 -4.94 43.99
C LYS A 312 20.73 -5.06 44.92
N ILE A 313 20.68 -6.16 45.68
CA ILE A 313 19.62 -6.44 46.64
C ILE A 313 20.26 -6.91 47.95
N PRO A 314 19.84 -6.38 49.12
CA PRO A 314 20.29 -6.89 50.42
C PRO A 314 20.00 -8.39 50.59
N LYS A 315 20.98 -9.16 51.08
CA LYS A 315 20.85 -10.62 51.27
C LYS A 315 19.70 -11.04 52.19
N SER A 316 19.26 -10.15 53.09
CA SER A 316 18.11 -10.36 53.96
C SER A 316 16.78 -10.49 53.20
N LYS A 317 16.64 -9.78 52.08
CA LYS A 317 15.42 -9.73 51.25
C LYS A 317 15.33 -10.87 50.22
N ILE A 318 16.43 -11.60 50.02
CA ILE A 318 16.48 -12.75 49.12
C ILE A 318 16.06 -14.00 49.89
N LEU A 319 14.90 -14.55 49.51
CA LEU A 319 14.28 -15.72 50.14
C LEU A 319 14.65 -17.02 49.42
N ASP A 320 14.67 -16.98 48.08
CA ASP A 320 14.91 -18.13 47.22
C ASP A 320 16.12 -17.92 46.30
N ARG A 321 16.70 -19.04 45.85
CA ARG A 321 17.77 -19.04 44.82
C ARG A 321 17.37 -18.27 43.56
N LYS A 322 16.09 -18.27 43.21
CA LYS A 322 15.51 -17.54 42.08
C LYS A 322 14.42 -16.63 42.61
N THR A 323 14.67 -15.33 42.62
CA THR A 323 13.69 -14.33 43.04
C THR A 323 13.20 -13.58 41.80
N ASN A 324 11.88 -13.50 41.58
CA ASN A 324 11.33 -12.75 40.45
C ASN A 324 11.24 -11.27 40.80
N LEU A 325 11.79 -10.41 39.93
CA LEU A 325 11.72 -8.96 40.04
C LEU A 325 10.68 -8.43 39.04
N LYS A 326 9.92 -7.44 39.49
CA LYS A 326 9.05 -6.61 38.65
C LYS A 326 9.67 -5.21 38.59
N ILE A 327 10.22 -4.87 37.43
CA ILE A 327 10.92 -3.61 37.21
C ILE A 327 10.02 -2.75 36.34
N SER A 328 9.52 -1.66 36.91
CA SER A 328 8.77 -0.65 36.19
C SER A 328 9.74 0.34 35.54
N VAL A 329 9.45 0.68 34.29
CA VAL A 329 10.24 1.56 33.43
C VAL A 329 9.56 2.92 33.43
N MET A 330 10.19 3.89 34.07
CA MET A 330 9.65 5.22 34.29
C MET A 330 10.31 6.23 33.34
N VAL A 331 9.51 7.18 32.84
CA VAL A 331 9.99 8.41 32.20
C VAL A 331 9.39 9.58 32.97
N GLY A 332 10.21 10.22 33.81
CA GLY A 332 9.69 11.12 34.84
C GLY A 332 8.72 10.36 35.75
N ASP A 333 7.50 10.89 35.92
CA ASP A 333 6.47 10.28 36.80
C ASP A 333 5.57 9.24 36.11
N ARG A 334 5.79 8.96 34.82
CA ARG A 334 4.93 8.06 34.04
C ARG A 334 5.59 6.69 33.85
N GLU A 335 4.89 5.64 34.24
CA GLU A 335 5.24 4.25 33.90
C GLU A 335 4.91 3.99 32.42
N ILE A 336 5.91 3.57 31.64
CA ILE A 336 5.75 3.27 30.21
C ILE A 336 5.68 1.77 29.95
N ASP A 337 6.41 0.98 30.72
CA ASP A 337 6.47 -0.47 30.58
C ASP A 337 6.82 -1.15 31.91
N GLN A 338 6.54 -2.46 32.03
CA GLN A 338 6.91 -3.26 33.18
C GLN A 338 7.56 -4.58 32.75
N VAL A 339 8.81 -4.76 33.15
CA VAL A 339 9.61 -5.95 32.81
C VAL A 339 9.66 -6.91 33.99
N LYS A 340 9.54 -8.20 33.70
CA LYS A 340 9.74 -9.27 34.69
C LYS A 340 11.06 -9.97 34.42
N THR A 341 11.90 -10.05 35.43
CA THR A 341 13.19 -10.75 35.33
C THR A 341 13.45 -11.62 36.55
N THR A 342 14.43 -12.52 36.48
CA THR A 342 14.78 -13.42 37.57
C THR A 342 16.17 -13.08 38.11
N PHE A 343 16.22 -12.80 39.40
CA PHE A 343 17.42 -12.54 40.18
C PHE A 343 17.94 -13.83 40.82
N LEU A 344 19.24 -14.07 40.76
CA LEU A 344 19.86 -15.23 41.43
C LEU A 344 20.45 -14.85 42.78
N GLY A 345 20.17 -15.67 43.78
CA GLY A 345 20.72 -15.55 45.12
C GLY A 345 21.36 -16.85 45.64
N PRO A 346 22.05 -16.77 46.78
CA PRO A 346 22.57 -17.94 47.48
C PRO A 346 21.43 -18.83 47.94
N ILE A 347 21.70 -20.13 47.99
CA ILE A 347 20.79 -21.12 48.57
C ILE A 347 20.88 -20.93 50.08
N LYS A 348 19.76 -20.61 50.74
CA LYS A 348 19.65 -20.65 52.19
C LYS A 348 19.46 -22.08 52.69
#